data_AF-A0A0C2V565-F1
#
_entry.id   AF-A0A0C2V565-F1
#
_cell.length_a   1.000
_cell.length_b   1.000
_cell.length_c   1.000
_cell.angle_alpha   90.00
_cell.angle_beta   90.00
_cell.angle_gamma   90.00
#
_symmetry.space_group_name_H-M   'P 1'
#
loop_
_entity.id
_entity.type
_entity.pdbx_description
1 polymer ?
#
loop_
_entity_poly.entity_id
_entity_poly.type
_entity_poly.pdbx_seq_one_letter_code
_entity_poly.pdbx_strand_id
1 'polypeptide(L)' 'MSYPLFDSGYTLWAADLETRLKDQLGASVRSLGIDPRLMLQSYYSGYTVAAALALIAARYPAAGI' A
#
# COMPACT_ATOMS: atom_id res chain seq x y z
N MET A 1 -10.69 15.52 -8.57
CA MET A 1 -9.87 15.88 -7.40
C MET A 1 -8.43 15.99 -7.87
N SER A 2 -7.82 17.17 -7.77
CA SER A 2 -6.41 17.35 -8.08
C SER A 2 -5.61 16.83 -6.89
N TYR A 3 -4.97 15.67 -7.03
CA TYR A 3 -4.06 15.17 -6.00
C TYR A 3 -2.88 16.14 -5.90
N PRO A 4 -2.54 16.68 -4.72
CA PRO A 4 -1.38 17.54 -4.58
C PRO A 4 -0.14 16.81 -5.08
N LEU A 5 0.63 17.48 -5.95
CA LEU A 5 1.77 16.93 -6.68
C LEU A 5 2.89 16.40 -5.77
N PHE A 6 2.92 16.81 -4.50
CA PHE A 6 3.83 16.32 -3.47
C PHE A 6 3.13 16.31 -2.11
N ASP A 7 2.63 15.14 -1.70
CA ASP A 7 2.14 14.91 -0.35
C ASP A 7 3.18 14.08 0.41
N SER A 8 4.02 14.76 1.22
CA SER A 8 5.06 14.11 2.01
C SER A 8 4.50 13.05 2.95
N GLY A 9 3.26 13.23 3.42
CA GLY A 9 2.55 12.25 4.24
C GLY A 9 2.28 10.95 3.48
N TYR A 10 1.79 11.06 2.24
CA TYR A 10 1.59 9.93 1.35
C TYR A 10 2.90 9.23 1.04
N THR A 11 3.97 9.97 0.76
CA THR A 11 5.29 9.38 0.50
C THR A 11 5.79 8.57 1.69
N LEU A 12 5.67 9.10 2.92
CA LEU A 12 6.06 8.37 4.13
C LEU A 12 5.16 7.16 4.39
N TRP A 13 3.86 7.34 4.23
CA TRP A 13 2.86 6.26 4.39
C TRP A 13 3.10 5.12 3.40
N ALA A 14 3.35 5.44 2.13
CA ALA A 14 3.62 4.47 1.08
C ALA A 14 4.95 3.74 1.32
N ALA A 15 5.98 4.44 1.80
CA ALA A 15 7.28 3.84 2.14
C ALA A 15 7.18 2.88 3.34
N ASP A 16 6.42 3.22 4.38
CA ASP A 16 6.17 2.32 5.53
C ASP A 16 5.40 1.07 5.07
N LEU A 17 4.40 1.25 4.21
CA LEU A 17 3.64 0.15 3.64
C LEU A 17 4.51 -0.78 2.76
N GLU A 18 5.36 -0.23 1.90
CA GLU A 18 6.30 -1.03 1.10
C GLU A 18 7.28 -1.80 1.97
N THR A 19 7.81 -1.18 3.02
CA THR A 19 8.76 -1.82 3.94
C THR A 19 8.12 -3.02 4.62
N ARG A 20 6.89 -2.86 5.13
CA ARG A 20 6.17 -3.95 5.80
C ARG A 20 5.69 -5.04 4.84
N LEU A 21 5.30 -4.69 3.61
CA LEU A 21 4.97 -5.70 2.60
C LEU A 21 6.19 -6.57 2.26
N LYS A 22 7.37 -5.97 2.13
CA LYS A 22 8.61 -6.72 1.89
C LYS A 22 8.96 -7.61 3.09
N ASP A 23 8.80 -7.10 4.31
CA ASP A 23 9.06 -7.86 5.53
C ASP A 23 8.11 -9.05 5.70
N GLN A 24 6.81 -8.86 5.47
CA GLN A 24 5.79 -9.88 5.74
C GLN A 24 5.54 -10.85 4.57
N LEU A 25 5.61 -10.36 3.33
CA LEU A 25 5.23 -11.12 2.13
C LEU A 25 6.40 -11.29 1.14
N GLY A 26 7.56 -10.69 1.41
CA GLY A 26 8.68 -10.68 0.45
C GLY A 26 8.37 -9.93 -0.85
N ALA A 27 7.26 -9.19 -0.89
CA ALA A 27 6.71 -8.61 -2.11
C ALA A 27 6.62 -7.08 -2.01
N SER A 28 6.65 -6.42 -3.17
CA SER A 28 6.37 -4.99 -3.28
C SER A 28 4.95 -4.76 -3.79
N VAL A 29 4.41 -3.56 -3.55
CA VAL A 29 3.13 -3.10 -4.13
C VAL A 29 3.11 -3.32 -5.65
N ARG A 30 4.23 -3.02 -6.33
CA ARG A 30 4.37 -3.20 -7.77
C ARG A 30 4.38 -4.69 -8.16
N SER A 31 5.07 -5.53 -7.40
CA SER A 31 5.10 -7.00 -7.63
C SER A 31 3.73 -7.64 -7.45
N LEU A 32 2.90 -7.10 -6.55
CA LEU A 32 1.51 -7.54 -6.34
C LEU A 32 0.54 -6.96 -7.38
N GLY A 33 1.01 -6.16 -8.34
CA GLY A 33 0.16 -5.54 -9.36
C GLY A 33 -0.81 -4.50 -8.81
N ILE A 34 -0.55 -3.93 -7.63
CA ILE A 34 -1.42 -2.95 -7.00
C ILE A 34 -1.28 -1.61 -7.73
N ASP A 35 -2.42 -1.08 -8.21
CA ASP A 35 -2.46 0.21 -8.90
C ASP A 35 -2.12 1.36 -7.91
N PRO A 36 -1.18 2.26 -8.24
CA PRO A 36 -0.83 3.41 -7.40
C PRO A 36 -2.03 4.31 -7.06
N ARG A 37 -3.05 4.37 -7.91
CA ARG A 37 -4.28 5.13 -7.65
C ARG A 37 -5.08 4.54 -6.51
N LEU A 38 -5.07 3.21 -6.34
CA LEU A 38 -5.72 2.57 -5.21
C LEU A 38 -5.00 2.89 -3.90
N MET A 39 -3.66 2.93 -3.90
CA MET A 39 -2.90 3.38 -2.73
C MET A 39 -3.21 4.83 -2.37
N LEU A 40 -3.21 5.72 -3.35
CA LEU A 40 -3.61 7.12 -3.16
C LEU A 40 -5.03 7.21 -2.58
N GLN A 41 -5.98 6.49 -3.15
CA GLN A 41 -7.36 6.47 -2.67
C GLN A 41 -7.44 5.98 -1.21
N SER A 42 -6.75 4.89 -0.85
CA SER A 42 -6.70 4.39 0.53
C SER A 42 -6.16 5.44 1.50
N TYR A 43 -5.05 6.10 1.14
CA TYR A 43 -4.47 7.16 1.95
C TYR A 43 -5.45 8.32 2.18
N TYR A 44 -6.02 8.87 1.11
CA TYR A 44 -6.97 9.98 1.22
C TYR A 44 -8.33 9.59 1.84
N SER A 45 -8.63 8.29 1.89
CA SER A 45 -9.80 7.76 2.61
C SER A 45 -9.52 7.56 4.11
N GLY A 46 -8.31 7.89 4.58
CA GLY A 46 -7.93 7.81 5.99
C GLY A 46 -7.47 6.43 6.45
N TYR A 47 -7.12 5.52 5.53
CA TYR A 47 -6.61 4.20 5.92
C TYR A 47 -5.22 4.33 6.55
N THR A 48 -5.04 3.68 7.69
CA THR A 48 -3.72 3.50 8.29
C THR A 48 -2.90 2.48 7.48
N VAL A 49 -1.57 2.51 7.63
CA VAL A 49 -0.68 1.53 6.99
C VAL A 49 -1.09 0.09 7.35
N ALA A 50 -1.41 -0.16 8.62
CA ALA A 50 -1.85 -1.48 9.10
C ALA A 50 -3.16 -1.93 8.46
N ALA A 51 -4.14 -1.03 8.31
CA ALA A 51 -5.43 -1.36 7.67
C ALA A 51 -5.26 -1.66 6.18
N ALA A 52 -4.43 -0.89 5.48
CA ALA A 52 -4.11 -1.14 4.07
C ALA A 52 -3.33 -2.45 3.88
N LEU A 53 -2.37 -2.75 4.75
CA LEU A 53 -1.67 -4.04 4.76
C LEU A 53 -2.61 -5.21 4.98
N ALA A 54 -3.51 -5.14 5.96
CA ALA A 54 -4.49 -6.20 6.22
C ALA A 54 -5.39 -6.45 5.00
N LEU A 55 -5.81 -5.39 4.31
CA LEU A 55 -6.57 -5.47 3.06
C LEU A 55 -5.78 -6.15 1.94
N ILE A 56 -4.50 -5.80 1.80
CA ILE A 56 -3.61 -6.40 0.80
C ILE A 56 -3.37 -7.87 1.13
N ALA A 57 -3.04 -8.21 2.37
CA ALA A 57 -2.81 -9.57 2.82
C ALA A 57 -4.08 -10.46 2.68
N ALA A 58 -5.28 -9.90 2.92
CA ALA A 58 -6.53 -10.62 2.72
C ALA A 58 -6.85 -10.89 1.25
N ARG A 59 -6.41 -10.02 0.33
CA ARG A 59 -6.67 -10.13 -1.12
C ARG A 59 -5.59 -10.90 -1.86
N TYR A 60 -4.36 -10.87 -1.35
CA TYR A 60 -3.21 -11.63 -1.81
C TYR A 60 -2.70 -12.51 -0.67
N PRO A 61 -3.52 -13.47 -0.17
CA PRO A 61 -3.00 -14.48 0.74
C PRO A 61 -1.88 -15.15 -0.05
N ALA A 62 -0.66 -15.10 0.49
CA ALA A 62 0.58 -15.56 -0.14
C ALA A 62 0.24 -16.63 -1.17
N ALA A 63 0.33 -16.27 -2.47
CA ALA A 63 -0.03 -17.17 -3.56
C ALA A 63 0.60 -18.51 -3.22
N GLY A 64 -0.26 -19.51 -2.95
CA GLY A 64 0.16 -20.78 -2.39
C GLY A 64 1.35 -21.31 -3.17
N ILE A 65 2.51 -21.23 -2.55
CA ILE A 65 3.63 -22.13 -2.79
C ILE A 65 3.29 -23.46 -2.14
#